data_AF-A0A9E1HIX7-F1
#
_entry.id   AF-A0A9E1HIX7-F1
#
_cell.length_a   1.000
_cell.length_b   1.000
_cell.length_c   1.000
_cell.angle_alpha   90.00
_cell.angle_beta   90.00
_cell.angle_gamma   90.00
#
_symmetry.space_group_name_H-M   'P 1'
#
loop_
_entity.id
_entity.type
_entity.pdbx_description
1 polymer ?
#
loop_
_entity_poly.entity_id
_entity_poly.type
_entity_poly.pdbx_seq_one_letter_code
_entity_poly.pdbx_strand_id
1 'polypeptide(L)'
;MSSNKGRNLIIGTLLAAVAIMAVGYAALAQTLNINGTAAISSTWNVAITGISEGTPTGTATNKTPATFTGTSATFSTDLKSPGDKMIYTITVSNTGTLDAKLTALTVTPSTPATSGIYYKVTGVTVNTTTLAAGATNTVTVEVGWNSADTTMPETKTVPLTVNMTYTQA
;
A
#
# COMPACT_ATOMS: atom_id res chain seq x y z
N MET A 1 -92.53 -10.73 -5.36
CA MET A 1 -91.28 -10.12 -5.87
C MET A 1 -90.34 -9.96 -4.68
N SER A 2 -89.34 -10.84 -4.58
CA SER A 2 -88.44 -10.89 -3.42
C SER A 2 -87.56 -9.64 -3.37
N SER A 3 -87.44 -9.02 -2.19
CA SER A 3 -86.69 -7.77 -1.97
C SER A 3 -85.19 -7.94 -2.18
N ASN A 4 -84.77 -7.88 -3.45
CA ASN A 4 -83.36 -7.93 -3.88
C ASN A 4 -82.54 -6.70 -3.42
N LYS A 5 -83.21 -5.63 -2.94
CA LYS A 5 -82.58 -4.36 -2.53
C LYS A 5 -81.64 -4.53 -1.34
N GLY A 6 -82.04 -5.28 -0.30
CA GLY A 6 -81.21 -5.51 0.90
C GLY A 6 -80.01 -6.40 0.63
N ARG A 7 -80.18 -7.42 -0.22
CA ARG A 7 -79.09 -8.33 -0.61
C ARG A 7 -78.03 -7.61 -1.45
N ASN A 8 -78.43 -6.74 -2.38
CA ASN A 8 -77.48 -5.92 -3.15
C ASN A 8 -76.73 -4.89 -2.29
N LEU A 9 -77.38 -4.32 -1.27
CA LEU A 9 -76.72 -3.41 -0.33
C LEU A 9 -75.61 -4.12 0.44
N ILE A 10 -75.91 -5.30 1.00
CA ILE A 10 -74.94 -6.13 1.73
C ILE A 10 -73.76 -6.53 0.85
N ILE A 11 -74.04 -6.94 -0.40
CA ILE A 11 -73.01 -7.27 -1.39
C ILE A 11 -72.12 -6.07 -1.69
N GLY A 12 -72.71 -4.87 -1.84
CA GLY A 12 -71.98 -3.63 -2.06
C GLY A 12 -71.03 -3.27 -0.91
N THR A 13 -71.49 -3.41 0.34
CA THR A 13 -70.67 -3.12 1.53
C THR A 13 -69.52 -4.12 1.68
N LEU A 14 -69.77 -5.41 1.41
CA LEU A 14 -68.72 -6.44 1.45
C LEU A 14 -67.64 -6.20 0.40
N LEU A 15 -68.03 -5.83 -0.83
CA LEU A 15 -67.08 -5.49 -1.90
C LEU A 15 -66.22 -4.28 -1.53
N ALA A 16 -66.82 -3.24 -0.94
CA ALA A 16 -66.08 -2.06 -0.49
C ALA A 16 -65.04 -2.40 0.60
N ALA A 17 -65.39 -3.26 1.56
CA ALA A 17 -64.46 -3.69 2.61
C ALA A 17 -63.26 -4.47 2.05
N VAL A 18 -63.48 -5.35 1.07
CA VAL A 18 -62.40 -6.11 0.41
C VAL A 18 -61.50 -5.19 -0.41
N ALA A 19 -62.07 -4.20 -1.12
CA ALA A 19 -61.30 -3.23 -1.88
C ALA A 19 -60.37 -2.39 -0.99
N ILE A 20 -60.85 -1.94 0.18
CA ILE A 20 -60.04 -1.17 1.13
C ILE A 20 -58.89 -2.01 1.70
N MET A 21 -59.13 -3.29 2.03
CA MET A 21 -58.07 -4.19 2.49
C MET A 21 -57.02 -4.46 1.41
N ALA A 22 -57.42 -4.61 0.14
CA ALA A 22 -56.49 -4.80 -0.96
C ALA A 22 -55.58 -3.58 -1.17
N VAL A 23 -56.13 -2.36 -1.09
CA VAL A 23 -55.35 -1.12 -1.21
C VAL A 23 -54.42 -0.93 -0.01
N GLY A 24 -54.90 -1.20 1.21
CA GLY A 24 -54.10 -1.11 2.43
C GLY A 24 -52.93 -2.11 2.42
N TYR A 25 -53.17 -3.34 1.97
CA TYR A 25 -52.13 -4.34 1.80
C TYR A 25 -51.13 -3.94 0.71
N ALA A 26 -51.55 -3.41 -0.43
CA ALA A 26 -50.64 -2.95 -1.48
C ALA A 26 -49.77 -1.75 -1.03
N ALA A 27 -50.34 -0.85 -0.22
CA ALA A 27 -49.61 0.28 0.34
C ALA A 27 -48.58 -0.15 1.39
N LEU A 28 -48.89 -1.16 2.21
CA LEU A 28 -47.98 -1.67 3.25
C LEU A 28 -46.99 -2.72 2.72
N ALA A 29 -47.38 -3.49 1.71
CA ALA A 29 -46.56 -4.49 1.03
C ALA A 29 -45.73 -3.88 -0.11
N GLN A 30 -45.49 -2.57 -0.07
CA GLN A 30 -44.48 -1.96 -0.93
C GLN A 30 -43.14 -2.64 -0.62
N THR A 31 -42.71 -3.49 -1.55
CA THR A 31 -41.36 -4.04 -1.56
C THR A 31 -40.41 -2.85 -1.60
N LEU A 32 -39.79 -2.53 -0.46
CA LEU A 32 -38.67 -1.60 -0.41
C LEU A 32 -37.55 -2.24 -1.22
N ASN A 33 -37.49 -1.89 -2.51
CA ASN A 33 -36.37 -2.24 -3.37
C ASN A 33 -35.20 -1.37 -2.90
N ILE A 34 -34.50 -1.81 -1.87
CA ILE A 34 -33.31 -1.13 -1.37
C ILE A 34 -32.22 -1.40 -2.41
N ASN A 35 -32.16 -0.54 -3.43
CA ASN A 35 -30.98 -0.39 -4.29
C ASN A 35 -29.88 0.30 -3.48
N GLY A 36 -29.43 -0.35 -2.42
CA GLY A 36 -28.28 0.07 -1.63
C GLY A 36 -27.01 -0.33 -2.37
N THR A 37 -26.53 0.51 -3.30
CA THR A 37 -25.19 0.34 -3.82
C THR A 37 -24.22 0.77 -2.71
N ALA A 38 -23.74 -0.18 -1.92
CA ALA A 38 -22.63 0.09 -1.01
C ALA A 38 -21.40 0.43 -1.86
N ALA A 39 -21.08 1.71 -1.98
CA ALA A 39 -19.87 2.16 -2.67
C ALA A 39 -18.66 1.84 -1.78
N ILE A 40 -18.03 0.68 -2.01
CA ILE A 40 -16.76 0.33 -1.37
C ILE A 40 -15.65 0.95 -2.22
N SER A 41 -15.25 2.18 -1.91
CA SER A 41 -14.08 2.79 -2.55
C SER A 41 -12.82 2.44 -1.76
N SER A 42 -12.22 1.27 -2.04
CA SER A 42 -10.89 0.94 -1.55
C SER A 42 -9.83 1.32 -2.57
N THR A 43 -8.79 2.03 -2.15
CA THR A 43 -7.67 2.43 -3.02
C THR A 43 -6.36 1.85 -2.52
N TRP A 44 -5.51 1.42 -3.46
CA TRP A 44 -4.15 0.94 -3.19
C TRP A 44 -3.16 2.02 -3.61
N ASN A 45 -2.34 2.50 -2.68
CA ASN A 45 -1.23 3.40 -3.01
C ASN A 45 -0.12 3.34 -1.96
N VAL A 46 0.88 2.51 -2.21
CA VAL A 46 2.11 2.43 -1.41
C VAL A 46 3.28 2.86 -2.29
N ALA A 47 3.97 3.93 -1.90
CA ALA A 47 5.07 4.48 -2.67
C ALA A 47 6.12 5.14 -1.76
N ILE A 48 7.34 5.24 -2.27
CA ILE A 48 8.39 6.07 -1.70
C ILE A 48 7.97 7.53 -1.88
N THR A 49 8.00 8.30 -0.80
CA THR A 49 7.67 9.73 -0.79
C THR A 49 8.89 10.61 -0.56
N GLY A 50 10.02 10.02 -0.17
CA GLY A 50 11.26 10.77 -0.01
C GLY A 50 12.46 9.87 0.21
N ILE A 51 13.63 10.42 -0.09
CA ILE A 51 14.92 9.85 0.27
C ILE A 51 15.74 10.97 0.91
N SER A 52 16.32 10.67 2.07
CA SER A 52 17.32 11.50 2.73
C SER A 52 18.68 10.84 2.57
N GLU A 53 19.61 11.57 1.97
CA GLU A 53 21.01 11.20 1.88
C GLU A 53 21.69 11.56 3.21
N GLY A 54 22.25 10.55 3.89
CA GLY A 54 22.99 10.73 5.14
C GLY A 54 24.37 11.32 4.92
N THR A 55 25.08 11.52 6.03
CA THR A 55 26.45 12.03 5.99
C THR A 55 27.42 10.91 5.56
N PRO A 56 28.32 11.18 4.59
CA PRO A 56 29.38 10.24 4.27
C PRO A 56 30.30 10.01 5.46
N THR A 57 30.78 8.78 5.60
CA THR A 57 31.90 8.46 6.46
C THR A 57 33.14 8.19 5.61
N GLY A 58 34.28 8.76 6.00
CA GLY A 58 35.54 8.63 5.26
C GLY A 58 35.57 9.54 4.04
N THR A 59 35.99 8.98 2.91
CA THR A 59 36.10 9.65 1.60
C THR A 59 34.92 9.38 0.66
N ALA A 60 33.86 8.75 1.19
CA ALA A 60 32.64 8.46 0.44
C ALA A 60 31.98 9.74 -0.10
N THR A 61 31.43 9.68 -1.31
CA THR A 61 30.66 10.80 -1.90
C THR A 61 29.45 10.28 -2.67
N ASN A 62 28.36 11.04 -2.68
CA ASN A 62 27.26 10.78 -3.61
C ASN A 62 27.66 11.26 -5.00
N LYS A 63 27.72 10.32 -5.94
CA LYS A 63 28.07 10.63 -7.33
C LYS A 63 26.89 11.27 -8.06
N THR A 64 25.69 10.75 -7.80
CA THR A 64 24.43 11.34 -8.27
C THR A 64 23.45 11.39 -7.12
N PRO A 65 22.52 12.37 -7.14
CA PRO A 65 21.41 12.38 -6.19
C PRO A 65 20.64 11.06 -6.24
N ALA A 66 20.18 10.60 -5.08
CA ALA A 66 19.30 9.46 -4.98
C ALA A 66 17.96 9.76 -5.67
N THR A 67 17.41 8.77 -6.36
CA THR A 67 16.15 8.90 -7.10
C THR A 67 15.20 7.76 -6.71
N PHE A 68 13.91 7.96 -6.90
CA PHE A 68 12.91 6.93 -6.64
C PHE A 68 11.75 6.99 -7.63
N THR A 69 11.16 5.83 -7.88
CA THR A 69 9.95 5.67 -8.70
C THR A 69 9.08 4.58 -8.05
N GLY A 70 7.88 4.94 -7.62
CA GLY A 70 6.99 4.01 -6.93
C GLY A 70 7.65 3.45 -5.67
N THR A 71 7.87 2.14 -5.62
CA THR A 71 8.52 1.43 -4.49
C THR A 71 9.98 1.03 -4.77
N SER A 72 10.58 1.61 -5.82
CA SER A 72 11.98 1.40 -6.19
C SER A 72 12.81 2.67 -5.93
N ALA A 73 13.96 2.51 -5.28
CA ALA A 73 14.94 3.56 -5.02
C ALA A 73 16.27 3.23 -5.70
N THR A 74 16.92 4.23 -6.27
CA THR A 74 18.24 4.09 -6.90
C THR A 74 19.24 5.08 -6.29
N PHE A 75 20.44 4.59 -6.00
CA PHE A 75 21.53 5.32 -5.36
C PHE A 75 22.81 5.16 -6.19
N SER A 76 23.68 6.16 -6.12
CA SER A 76 25.01 6.10 -6.75
C SER A 76 26.05 6.67 -5.81
N THR A 77 26.76 5.77 -5.14
CA THR A 77 27.82 6.12 -4.20
C THR A 77 29.18 5.89 -4.84
N ASP A 78 30.10 6.82 -4.63
CA ASP A 78 31.52 6.67 -4.94
C ASP A 78 32.28 6.38 -3.63
N LEU A 79 32.87 5.18 -3.54
CA LEU A 79 33.65 4.73 -2.38
C LEU A 79 35.12 4.67 -2.82
N LYS A 80 36.00 5.41 -2.14
CA LYS A 80 37.39 5.59 -2.57
C LYS A 80 38.38 4.79 -1.76
N SER A 81 38.05 4.49 -0.50
CA SER A 81 38.92 3.82 0.45
C SER A 81 38.17 2.73 1.23
N PRO A 82 38.84 1.61 1.62
CA PRO A 82 38.29 0.67 2.60
C PRO A 82 37.82 1.38 3.88
N GLY A 83 36.61 1.05 4.35
CA GLY A 83 35.98 1.71 5.49
C GLY A 83 35.10 2.91 5.16
N ASP A 84 35.08 3.36 3.90
CA ASP A 84 34.12 4.36 3.41
C ASP A 84 32.69 3.84 3.54
N LYS A 85 31.77 4.73 3.93
CA LYS A 85 30.36 4.41 4.16
C LYS A 85 29.44 5.54 3.72
N MET A 86 28.26 5.19 3.26
CA MET A 86 27.15 6.10 3.00
C MET A 86 25.84 5.46 3.50
N ILE A 87 25.00 6.25 4.15
CA ILE A 87 23.70 5.81 4.67
C ILE A 87 22.61 6.61 3.97
N TYR A 88 21.58 5.93 3.49
CA TYR A 88 20.39 6.53 2.90
C TYR A 88 19.16 6.13 3.70
N THR A 89 18.26 7.09 3.93
CA THR A 89 16.97 6.85 4.59
C THR A 89 15.85 7.04 3.58
N ILE A 90 15.13 5.97 3.27
CA ILE A 90 13.98 5.95 2.37
C ILE A 90 12.71 6.06 3.21
N THR A 91 11.84 6.99 2.87
CA THR A 91 10.51 7.12 3.47
C THR A 91 9.48 6.53 2.52
N VAL A 92 8.78 5.49 2.97
CA VAL A 92 7.66 4.85 2.25
C VAL A 92 6.36 5.23 2.93
N SER A 93 5.39 5.69 2.15
CA SER A 93 4.07 6.09 2.66
C SER A 93 2.97 5.25 2.02
N ASN A 94 2.01 4.82 2.83
CA ASN A 94 0.76 4.24 2.35
C ASN A 94 -0.31 5.33 2.35
N THR A 95 -0.62 5.86 1.17
CA THR A 95 -1.67 6.87 0.96
C THR A 95 -2.96 6.25 0.43
N GLY A 96 -3.01 4.92 0.33
CA GLY A 96 -4.23 4.17 0.03
C GLY A 96 -5.12 4.03 1.28
N THR A 97 -6.26 3.38 1.10
CA THR A 97 -7.20 3.06 2.18
C THR A 97 -7.03 1.64 2.72
N LEU A 98 -6.11 0.85 2.13
CA LEU A 98 -5.87 -0.55 2.48
C LEU A 98 -4.52 -0.69 3.18
N ASP A 99 -4.48 -1.49 4.24
CA ASP A 99 -3.24 -1.83 4.91
C ASP A 99 -2.34 -2.66 3.99
N ALA A 100 -1.04 -2.42 4.11
CA ALA A 100 -0.03 -3.05 3.26
C ALA A 100 0.97 -3.87 4.09
N LYS A 101 1.55 -4.88 3.47
CA LYS A 101 2.58 -5.75 4.05
C LYS A 101 3.73 -5.88 3.07
N LEU A 102 4.96 -5.69 3.55
CA LEU A 102 6.17 -5.90 2.75
C LEU A 102 6.37 -7.40 2.51
N THR A 103 6.29 -7.85 1.27
CA THR A 103 6.40 -9.29 0.90
C THR A 103 7.69 -9.63 0.18
N ALA A 104 8.34 -8.65 -0.44
CA ALA A 104 9.67 -8.83 -1.02
C ALA A 104 10.51 -7.56 -0.89
N LEU A 105 11.81 -7.76 -0.70
CA LEU A 105 12.81 -6.70 -0.73
C LEU A 105 14.01 -7.23 -1.50
N THR A 106 14.35 -6.58 -2.60
CA THR A 106 15.46 -6.97 -3.47
C THR A 106 16.45 -5.82 -3.58
N VAL A 107 17.74 -6.14 -3.47
CA VAL A 107 18.85 -5.18 -3.54
C VAL A 107 19.78 -5.62 -4.65
N THR A 108 20.04 -4.72 -5.60
CA THR A 108 20.87 -4.98 -6.77
C THR A 108 21.95 -3.92 -6.90
N PRO A 109 23.24 -4.29 -6.95
CA PRO A 109 23.77 -5.65 -6.84
C PRO A 109 23.67 -6.20 -5.41
N SER A 110 23.60 -7.52 -5.27
CA SER A 110 23.59 -8.22 -3.97
C SER A 110 25.00 -8.74 -3.64
N THR A 111 25.94 -7.85 -3.32
CA THR A 111 27.28 -8.29 -2.90
C THR A 111 27.28 -8.66 -1.41
N PRO A 112 27.61 -9.91 -1.05
CA PRO A 112 27.71 -10.30 0.36
C PRO A 112 28.92 -9.63 1.03
N ALA A 113 28.75 -9.25 2.29
CA ALA A 113 29.64 -8.37 3.06
C ALA A 113 31.02 -8.94 3.43
N THR A 114 31.42 -10.10 2.91
CA THR A 114 32.66 -10.79 3.28
C THR A 114 33.93 -10.16 2.70
N SER A 115 33.83 -9.44 1.57
CA SER A 115 34.92 -8.67 0.96
C SER A 115 34.36 -7.71 -0.09
N GLY A 116 34.93 -6.52 -0.23
CA GLY A 116 34.53 -5.50 -1.19
C GLY A 116 33.45 -4.54 -0.68
N ILE A 117 32.66 -4.05 -1.64
CA ILE A 117 31.52 -3.17 -1.39
C ILE A 117 30.33 -4.02 -0.93
N TYR A 118 29.72 -3.66 0.19
CA TYR A 118 28.56 -4.32 0.77
C TYR A 118 27.34 -3.40 0.80
N TYR A 119 26.16 -4.03 0.88
CA TYR A 119 24.88 -3.35 1.04
C TYR A 119 24.11 -3.96 2.20
N LYS A 120 23.57 -3.11 3.06
CA LYS A 120 22.79 -3.53 4.21
C LYS A 120 21.51 -2.71 4.28
N VAL A 121 20.37 -3.40 4.32
CA VAL A 121 19.06 -2.76 4.47
C VAL A 121 18.49 -3.10 5.85
N THR A 122 18.02 -2.08 6.55
CA THR A 122 17.46 -2.17 7.91
C THR A 122 16.19 -1.31 8.03
N GLY A 123 15.48 -1.42 9.16
CA GLY A 123 14.20 -0.73 9.40
C GLY A 123 12.97 -1.51 8.95
N VAL A 124 13.14 -2.57 8.14
CA VAL A 124 12.05 -3.44 7.69
C VAL A 124 12.44 -4.91 7.68
N THR A 125 11.43 -5.77 7.84
CA THR A 125 11.56 -7.22 7.77
C THR A 125 10.51 -7.76 6.80
N VAL A 126 10.97 -8.48 5.78
CA VAL A 126 10.10 -9.09 4.77
C VAL A 126 9.14 -10.07 5.44
N ASN A 127 7.88 -10.06 5.02
CA ASN A 127 6.76 -10.83 5.57
C ASN A 127 6.38 -10.52 7.03
N THR A 128 6.96 -9.49 7.64
CA THR A 128 6.64 -9.07 9.01
C THR A 128 6.24 -7.60 9.09
N THR A 129 6.92 -6.72 8.34
CA THR A 129 6.59 -5.29 8.36
C THR A 129 5.27 -5.02 7.66
N THR A 130 4.34 -4.43 8.40
CA THR A 130 3.07 -3.89 7.91
C THR A 130 3.09 -2.36 7.91
N LEU A 131 2.32 -1.77 7.01
CA LEU A 131 2.17 -0.33 6.83
C LEU A 131 0.69 -0.01 6.70
N ALA A 132 0.10 0.46 7.79
CA ALA A 132 -1.33 0.79 7.85
C ALA A 132 -1.68 1.93 6.87
N ALA A 133 -2.96 2.04 6.49
CA ALA A 133 -3.48 3.14 5.69
C ALA A 133 -3.14 4.50 6.34
N GLY A 134 -2.60 5.43 5.56
CA GLY A 134 -2.16 6.75 6.00
C GLY A 134 -0.82 6.77 6.77
N ALA A 135 -0.22 5.61 7.06
CA ALA A 135 1.03 5.53 7.81
C ALA A 135 2.27 5.65 6.90
N THR A 136 3.39 5.97 7.54
CA THR A 136 4.71 6.01 6.91
C THR A 136 5.66 5.06 7.63
N ASN A 137 6.64 4.56 6.88
CA ASN A 137 7.71 3.73 7.40
C ASN A 137 9.05 4.18 6.80
N THR A 138 10.13 3.93 7.55
CA THR A 138 11.48 4.29 7.15
C THR A 138 12.32 3.05 6.91
N VAL A 139 13.08 3.07 5.81
CA VAL A 139 13.99 2.00 5.41
C VAL A 139 15.39 2.61 5.31
N THR A 140 16.34 2.05 6.04
CA THR A 140 17.73 2.53 6.03
C THR A 140 18.58 1.62 5.17
N VAL A 141 19.24 2.19 4.17
CA VAL A 141 20.14 1.50 3.24
C VAL A 141 21.56 2.00 3.50
N GLU A 142 22.42 1.12 3.97
CA GLU A 142 23.84 1.36 4.19
C GLU A 142 24.64 0.75 3.04
N VAL A 143 25.50 1.56 2.44
CA VAL A 143 26.44 1.18 1.39
C VAL A 143 27.84 1.44 1.93
N GLY A 144 28.68 0.43 1.96
CA GLY A 144 30.03 0.61 2.50
C GLY A 144 31.05 -0.31 1.86
N TRP A 145 32.31 -0.02 2.13
CA TRP A 145 33.43 -0.87 1.74
C TRP A 145 34.03 -1.49 3.00
N ASN A 146 34.17 -2.82 3.03
CA ASN A 146 34.84 -3.52 4.11
C ASN A 146 36.23 -2.90 4.41
N SER A 147 36.45 -2.49 5.66
CA SER A 147 37.69 -1.84 6.11
C SER A 147 38.89 -2.78 6.15
N ALA A 148 38.67 -4.09 6.19
CA ALA A 148 39.74 -5.10 6.22
C ALA A 148 40.27 -5.46 4.83
N ASP A 149 39.66 -4.92 3.76
CA ASP A 149 40.08 -5.22 2.40
C ASP A 149 41.45 -4.62 2.09
N THR A 150 42.33 -5.47 1.55
CA THR A 150 43.66 -5.06 1.06
C THR A 150 43.71 -4.93 -0.46
N THR A 151 42.60 -5.26 -1.15
CA THR A 151 42.49 -5.26 -2.62
C THR A 151 41.49 -4.20 -3.07
N MET A 152 41.86 -3.43 -4.10
CA MET A 152 40.98 -2.42 -4.67
C MET A 152 40.01 -3.08 -5.68
N PRO A 153 38.68 -2.94 -5.52
CA PRO A 153 37.71 -3.36 -6.52
C PRO A 153 37.89 -2.53 -7.79
N GLU A 154 37.72 -3.18 -8.95
CA GLU A 154 37.86 -2.54 -10.26
C GLU A 154 36.79 -1.45 -10.49
N THR A 155 35.63 -1.55 -9.81
CA THR A 155 34.53 -0.60 -9.93
C THR A 155 34.33 0.18 -8.63
N LYS A 156 34.60 1.48 -8.67
CA LYS A 156 34.49 2.40 -7.52
C LYS A 156 33.12 3.10 -7.38
N THR A 157 32.38 3.12 -8.48
CA THR A 157 31.01 3.65 -8.56
C THR A 157 30.07 2.48 -8.76
N VAL A 158 29.21 2.20 -7.78
CA VAL A 158 28.23 1.13 -7.93
C VAL A 158 26.81 1.70 -7.86
N PRO A 159 26.04 1.63 -8.97
CA PRO A 159 24.63 1.94 -8.91
C PRO A 159 23.93 0.86 -8.08
N LEU A 160 23.20 1.30 -7.07
CA LEU A 160 22.43 0.44 -6.18
C LEU A 160 20.94 0.68 -6.41
N THR A 161 20.18 -0.37 -6.66
CA THR A 161 18.73 -0.32 -6.73
C THR A 161 18.13 -1.17 -5.60
N VAL A 162 17.23 -0.56 -4.83
CA VAL A 162 16.43 -1.23 -3.80
C VAL A 162 14.98 -1.21 -4.25
N ASN A 163 14.41 -2.39 -4.46
CA ASN A 163 13.03 -2.54 -4.86
C ASN A 163 12.23 -3.26 -3.77
N MET A 164 11.10 -2.66 -3.38
CA MET A 164 10.22 -3.17 -2.34
C MET A 164 8.88 -3.56 -2.95
N THR A 165 8.36 -4.72 -2.57
CA THR A 165 7.03 -5.19 -3.01
C THR A 165 6.11 -5.28 -1.82
N TYR A 166 4.93 -4.68 -1.95
CA TYR A 166 3.89 -4.67 -0.93
C TYR A 166 2.64 -5.36 -1.46
N THR A 167 1.96 -6.12 -0.59
CA THR A 167 0.63 -6.69 -0.84
C THR A 167 -0.35 -6.22 0.23
N GLN A 168 -1.65 -6.36 -0.02
CA GLN A 168 -2.66 -6.14 1.01
C GLN A 168 -2.37 -7.02 2.24
N ALA A 169 -2.44 -6.42 3.43
CA ALA A 169 -2.27 -7.09 4.72
C ALA A 169 -3.56 -7.76 5.20
#